data_AF-A0A4Q5LIM8-F1
#
_entry.id   AF-A0A4Q5LIM8-F1
#
_cell.length_a   1.000
_cell.length_b   1.000
_cell.length_c   1.000
_cell.angle_alpha   90.00
_cell.angle_beta   90.00
_cell.angle_gamma   90.00
#
_symmetry.space_group_name_H-M   'P 1'
#
loop_
_entity.id
_entity.type
_entity.pdbx_description
1 polymer ?
#
loop_
_entity_poly.entity_id
_entity_poly.type
_entity_poly.pdbx_seq_one_letter_code
_entity_poly.pdbx_strand_id
1 'polypeptide(L)'
;MRVNLKNAPVGNLSNIDPEDVSDVLLKIERSFNIRFTDNDISTIKTFGALCDLVVEKVKLVQSDSCTTQQAFYKLRNAINAKKPIEKCELRPQTKLCELFPRDNRIEVVGELESEMGFHVNLLQPKQWIVYGFAGLLLAAITLSFYNNITGFILAGIAVTGLVLAGKFGKELKVKTLGDLAEKIAREHYLSCRRNASTINRAEVAEKVRELFADYLHVEPASLRKEARFA
;
A
#
# COMPACT_ATOMS: atom_id res chain seq x y z
N MET A 1 -9.62 19.65 -5.07
CA MET A 1 -10.25 19.55 -6.40
C MET A 1 -10.51 18.07 -6.65
N ARG A 2 -11.77 17.61 -6.65
CA ARG A 2 -12.09 16.20 -6.94
C ARG A 2 -11.98 16.02 -8.45
N VAL A 3 -10.90 15.41 -8.92
CA VAL A 3 -10.79 15.01 -10.33
C VAL A 3 -11.78 13.88 -10.55
N ASN A 4 -12.85 14.18 -11.30
CA ASN A 4 -13.88 13.22 -11.65
C ASN A 4 -13.35 12.37 -12.82
N LEU A 5 -12.62 11.30 -12.50
CA LEU A 5 -11.97 10.40 -13.47
C LEU A 5 -12.95 9.49 -14.24
N LYS A 6 -14.28 9.69 -14.12
CA LYS A 6 -15.29 8.84 -14.77
C LYS A 6 -15.28 8.88 -16.31
N ASN A 7 -14.59 9.83 -16.92
CA ASN A 7 -14.60 10.04 -18.37
C ASN A 7 -13.20 10.01 -19.03
N ALA A 8 -12.17 9.48 -18.36
CA ALA A 8 -10.88 9.30 -19.02
C ALA A 8 -11.02 8.25 -20.14
N PRO A 9 -10.62 8.54 -21.39
CA PRO A 9 -10.67 7.56 -22.47
C PRO A 9 -9.86 6.33 -22.05
N VAL A 10 -10.51 5.18 -22.14
CA VAL A 10 -9.95 3.87 -21.81
C VAL A 10 -8.61 3.70 -22.54
N GLY A 11 -7.51 3.66 -21.78
CA GLY A 11 -6.17 3.41 -22.32
C GLY A 11 -5.23 4.62 -22.39
N ASN A 12 -5.50 5.74 -21.72
CA ASN A 12 -4.51 6.82 -21.61
C ASN A 12 -4.24 7.23 -20.15
N LEU A 13 -3.01 6.95 -19.66
CA LEU A 13 -2.51 7.36 -18.36
C LEU A 13 -1.78 8.71 -18.42
N SER A 14 -1.82 9.42 -19.56
CA SER A 14 -1.15 10.71 -19.75
C SER A 14 -1.64 11.84 -18.86
N ASN A 15 -2.78 11.66 -18.18
CA ASN A 15 -3.35 12.67 -17.28
C ASN A 15 -2.93 12.44 -15.82
N ILE A 16 -2.12 11.43 -15.55
CA ILE A 16 -1.61 11.14 -14.22
C ILE A 16 -0.34 11.98 -14.02
N ASP A 17 -0.23 12.61 -12.85
CA ASP A 17 0.96 13.37 -12.48
C ASP A 17 2.20 12.45 -12.47
N PRO A 18 3.30 12.83 -13.14
CA PRO A 18 4.56 12.08 -13.08
C PRO A 18 5.06 11.83 -11.64
N GLU A 19 4.79 12.74 -10.70
CA GLU A 19 5.15 12.55 -9.29
C GLU A 19 4.35 11.41 -8.65
N ASP A 20 3.04 11.35 -8.93
CA ASP A 20 2.17 10.26 -8.46
C ASP A 20 2.61 8.90 -9.03
N VAL A 21 3.01 8.85 -10.31
CA VAL A 21 3.57 7.63 -10.92
C VAL A 21 4.87 7.22 -10.22
N SER A 22 5.74 8.19 -9.92
CA SER A 22 7.02 7.95 -9.24
C SER A 22 6.81 7.33 -7.85
N ASP A 23 5.80 7.77 -7.11
CA ASP A 23 5.42 7.18 -5.82
C ASP A 23 4.98 5.71 -5.94
N VAL A 24 4.27 5.35 -7.02
CA VAL A 24 3.91 3.96 -7.29
C VAL A 24 5.12 3.13 -7.70
N LEU A 25 6.04 3.68 -8.50
CA LEU A 25 7.29 3.00 -8.85
C LEU A 25 8.10 2.64 -7.61
N LEU A 26 8.22 3.54 -6.63
CA LEU A 26 8.88 3.26 -5.35
C LEU A 26 8.23 2.11 -4.57
N LYS A 27 6.92 1.91 -4.71
CA LYS A 27 6.20 0.79 -4.07
C LYS A 27 6.44 -0.51 -4.79
N ILE A 28 6.53 -0.48 -6.12
CA ILE A 28 6.90 -1.64 -6.94
C ILE A 28 8.33 -2.07 -6.59
N GLU A 29 9.28 -1.13 -6.50
CA GLU A 29 10.65 -1.41 -6.06
C GLU A 29 10.67 -2.15 -4.72
N ARG A 30 9.92 -1.66 -3.73
CA ARG A 30 9.83 -2.28 -2.40
C ARG A 30 9.17 -3.66 -2.42
N SER A 31 8.09 -3.82 -3.18
CA SER A 31 7.32 -5.08 -3.22
C SER A 31 8.08 -6.21 -3.91
N PHE A 32 8.77 -5.87 -5.02
CA PHE A 32 9.53 -6.81 -5.84
C PHE A 32 11.02 -6.81 -5.55
N ASN A 33 11.50 -6.03 -4.58
CA ASN A 33 12.91 -5.86 -4.23
C ASN A 33 13.81 -5.58 -5.45
N ILE A 34 13.38 -4.65 -6.30
CA ILE A 34 14.09 -4.21 -7.51
C ILE A 34 14.44 -2.73 -7.41
N ARG A 35 15.30 -2.26 -8.33
CA ARG A 35 15.63 -0.84 -8.49
C ARG A 35 15.47 -0.43 -9.95
N PHE A 36 14.68 0.61 -10.18
CA PHE A 36 14.61 1.31 -11.44
C PHE A 36 15.76 2.32 -11.55
N THR A 37 16.30 2.45 -12.74
CA THR A 37 17.28 3.46 -13.11
C THR A 37 16.58 4.55 -13.92
N ASP A 38 17.17 5.74 -14.01
CA ASP A 38 16.61 6.83 -14.81
C ASP A 38 16.43 6.43 -16.29
N ASN A 39 17.37 5.63 -16.81
CA ASN A 39 17.29 5.07 -18.16
C ASN A 39 16.07 4.14 -18.32
N ASP A 40 15.80 3.29 -17.33
CA ASP A 40 14.61 2.44 -17.36
C ASP A 40 13.35 3.29 -17.44
N ILE A 41 13.22 4.31 -16.58
CA ILE A 41 12.02 5.14 -16.49
C ILE A 41 11.79 5.93 -17.78
N SER A 42 12.86 6.52 -18.35
CA SER A 42 12.78 7.30 -19.60
C SER A 42 12.34 6.49 -20.83
N THR A 43 12.50 5.17 -20.80
CA THR A 43 12.17 4.28 -21.92
C THR A 43 10.78 3.65 -21.82
N ILE A 44 10.18 3.64 -20.63
CA ILE A 44 8.84 3.08 -20.39
C ILE A 44 7.77 4.04 -20.92
N LYS A 45 7.10 3.63 -21.99
CA LYS A 45 6.00 4.41 -22.59
C LYS A 45 4.61 3.86 -22.28
N THR A 46 4.53 2.60 -21.86
CA THR A 46 3.25 1.93 -21.60
C THR A 46 3.27 1.14 -20.29
N PHE A 47 2.09 0.95 -19.72
CA PHE A 47 1.90 0.11 -18.54
C PHE A 47 2.34 -1.35 -18.78
N GLY A 48 2.13 -1.88 -19.99
CA GLY A 48 2.64 -3.19 -20.38
C GLY A 48 4.17 -3.26 -20.33
N ALA A 49 4.85 -2.25 -20.88
CA ALA A 49 6.32 -2.18 -20.86
C ALA A 49 6.86 -2.10 -19.42
N LEU A 50 6.15 -1.39 -18.52
CA LEU A 50 6.49 -1.38 -17.09
C LEU A 50 6.39 -2.78 -16.47
N CYS A 51 5.32 -3.51 -16.75
CA CYS A 51 5.13 -4.86 -16.23
C CYS A 51 6.23 -5.81 -16.73
N ASP A 52 6.56 -5.73 -18.01
CA ASP A 52 7.62 -6.54 -18.63
C ASP A 52 8.98 -6.21 -18.01
N LEU A 53 9.26 -4.93 -17.76
CA LEU A 53 10.49 -4.49 -17.08
C LEU A 53 10.59 -5.03 -15.64
N VAL A 54 9.49 -5.05 -14.88
CA VAL A 54 9.48 -5.64 -13.53
C VAL A 54 9.85 -7.13 -13.61
N VAL A 55 9.24 -7.87 -14.54
CA VAL A 55 9.56 -9.29 -14.76
C VAL A 55 11.04 -9.47 -15.13
N GLU A 56 11.56 -8.61 -16.01
CA GLU A 56 12.94 -8.65 -16.45
C GLU A 56 13.93 -8.36 -15.31
N LYS A 57 13.63 -7.41 -14.43
CA LYS A 57 14.51 -7.03 -13.32
C LYS A 57 14.56 -8.05 -12.19
N VAL A 58 13.45 -8.74 -11.89
CA VAL A 58 13.41 -9.68 -10.76
C VAL A 58 14.29 -10.91 -11.01
N LYS A 59 14.40 -11.41 -12.26
CA LYS A 59 15.26 -12.55 -12.67
C LYS A 59 15.21 -13.79 -11.76
N LEU A 60 14.07 -14.05 -11.11
CA LEU A 60 13.88 -15.23 -10.27
C LEU A 60 13.28 -16.41 -11.05
N VAL A 61 13.34 -17.60 -10.43
CA VAL A 61 12.81 -18.84 -10.99
C VAL A 61 11.29 -18.79 -11.04
N GLN A 62 10.68 -19.17 -12.17
CA GLN A 62 9.22 -19.24 -12.29
C GLN A 62 8.64 -20.30 -11.34
N SER A 63 7.55 -19.95 -10.66
CA SER A 63 6.73 -20.87 -9.87
C SER A 63 5.28 -20.43 -9.92
N ASP A 64 4.37 -21.36 -10.20
CA ASP A 64 2.95 -21.06 -10.41
C ASP A 64 2.14 -20.97 -9.10
N SER A 65 2.82 -21.06 -7.95
CA SER A 65 2.18 -20.94 -6.64
C SER A 65 1.62 -19.53 -6.42
N CYS A 66 0.38 -19.45 -5.93
CA CYS A 66 -0.29 -18.17 -5.72
C CYS A 66 0.33 -17.39 -4.55
N THR A 67 0.64 -16.11 -4.76
CA THR A 67 1.31 -15.29 -3.74
C THR A 67 0.33 -14.82 -2.66
N THR A 68 -0.91 -14.50 -3.00
CA THR A 68 -1.96 -14.19 -2.00
C THR A 68 -2.22 -15.37 -1.08
N GLN A 69 -2.27 -16.59 -1.61
CA GLN A 69 -2.44 -17.79 -0.80
C GLN A 69 -1.25 -17.98 0.17
N GLN A 70 -0.03 -17.75 -0.31
CA GLN A 70 1.16 -17.80 0.55
C GLN A 70 1.14 -16.72 1.63
N ALA A 71 0.72 -15.49 1.30
CA ALA A 71 0.53 -14.41 2.25
C ALA A 71 -0.50 -14.79 3.33
N PHE A 72 -1.62 -15.40 2.95
CA PHE A 72 -2.64 -15.88 3.88
C PHE A 72 -2.09 -16.95 4.84
N TYR A 73 -1.34 -17.93 4.34
CA TYR A 73 -0.71 -18.94 5.21
C TYR A 73 0.36 -18.32 6.11
N LYS A 74 1.14 -17.36 5.61
CA LYS A 74 2.14 -16.65 6.42
C LYS A 74 1.47 -15.89 7.58
N LEU A 75 0.40 -15.15 7.30
CA LEU A 75 -0.43 -14.49 8.31
C LEU A 75 -1.01 -15.48 9.31
N ARG A 76 -1.64 -16.55 8.83
CA ARG A 76 -2.25 -17.58 9.67
C ARG A 76 -1.22 -18.21 10.61
N ASN A 77 -0.01 -18.46 10.12
CA ASN A 77 1.07 -19.01 10.93
C ASN A 77 1.56 -18.00 11.97
N ALA A 78 1.78 -16.74 11.58
CA ALA A 78 2.19 -15.67 12.49
C ALA A 78 1.17 -15.43 13.62
N ILE A 79 -0.13 -15.45 13.31
CA ILE A 79 -1.19 -15.32 14.31
C ILE A 79 -1.21 -16.52 15.26
N ASN A 80 -1.08 -17.74 14.72
CA ASN A 80 -1.13 -18.97 15.53
C ASN A 80 0.15 -19.22 16.34
N ALA A 81 1.30 -18.62 15.97
CA ALA A 81 2.55 -18.73 16.72
C ALA A 81 2.39 -18.29 18.18
N LYS A 82 1.46 -17.36 18.46
CA LYS A 82 1.18 -16.85 19.81
C LYS A 82 0.10 -17.60 20.59
N LYS A 83 -0.67 -18.48 19.94
CA LYS A 83 -1.73 -19.29 20.58
C LYS A 83 -1.53 -20.79 20.29
N PRO A 84 -0.43 -21.40 20.78
CA PRO A 84 -0.10 -22.78 20.44
C PRO A 84 -1.11 -23.82 20.94
N ILE A 85 -1.88 -23.50 21.99
CA ILE A 85 -2.79 -24.43 22.68
C ILE A 85 -4.13 -24.57 21.94
N GLU A 86 -4.55 -23.57 21.16
CA GLU A 86 -5.77 -23.60 20.34
C GLU A 86 -5.48 -22.93 18.99
N LYS A 87 -5.13 -23.74 17.98
CA LYS A 87 -5.00 -23.21 16.62
C LYS A 87 -6.37 -22.68 16.18
N CYS A 88 -6.49 -21.36 16.05
CA CYS A 88 -7.71 -20.77 15.53
C CYS A 88 -7.91 -21.22 14.08
N GLU A 89 -9.13 -21.67 13.76
CA GLU A 89 -9.53 -21.93 12.38
C GLU A 89 -9.73 -20.60 11.66
N LEU A 90 -8.62 -20.03 11.19
CA LEU A 90 -8.64 -18.77 10.45
C LEU A 90 -9.05 -19.02 9.00
N ARG A 91 -10.11 -18.33 8.58
CA ARG A 91 -10.64 -18.33 7.21
C ARG A 91 -10.41 -16.95 6.58
N PRO A 92 -10.38 -16.82 5.25
CA PRO A 92 -10.25 -15.51 4.60
C PRO A 92 -11.31 -14.50 5.04
N GLN A 93 -12.52 -14.97 5.37
CA GLN A 93 -13.64 -14.12 5.81
C GLN A 93 -13.58 -13.76 7.30
N THR A 94 -12.62 -14.29 8.06
CA THR A 94 -12.44 -13.95 9.47
C THR A 94 -12.20 -12.45 9.61
N LYS A 95 -12.98 -11.79 10.47
CA LYS A 95 -12.91 -10.34 10.64
C LYS A 95 -11.67 -9.96 11.43
N LEU A 96 -10.93 -8.98 10.94
CA LEU A 96 -9.74 -8.49 11.62
C LEU A 96 -10.05 -7.80 12.95
N CYS A 97 -11.25 -7.24 13.11
CA CYS A 97 -11.65 -6.64 14.38
C CYS A 97 -11.80 -7.66 15.52
N GLU A 98 -12.06 -8.93 15.19
CA GLU A 98 -12.15 -10.03 16.16
C GLU A 98 -10.74 -10.55 16.52
N LEU A 99 -9.80 -10.52 15.56
CA LEU A 99 -8.41 -10.94 15.76
C LEU A 99 -7.56 -9.85 16.45
N PHE A 100 -7.84 -8.58 16.14
CA PHE A 100 -7.13 -7.41 16.63
C PHE A 100 -8.10 -6.49 17.37
N PRO A 101 -8.43 -6.77 18.64
CA PRO A 101 -9.38 -5.96 19.40
C PRO A 101 -8.86 -4.53 19.61
N ARG A 102 -9.77 -3.56 19.71
CA ARG A 102 -9.43 -2.12 19.68
C ARG A 102 -8.53 -1.69 20.85
N ASP A 103 -8.62 -2.36 21.99
CA ASP A 103 -7.96 -1.94 23.22
C ASP A 103 -6.44 -2.09 23.13
N ASN A 104 -5.95 -3.26 22.71
CA ASN A 104 -4.54 -3.58 22.53
C ASN A 104 -4.10 -3.67 21.05
N ARG A 105 -4.91 -3.16 20.11
CA ARG A 105 -4.68 -3.29 18.65
C ARG A 105 -3.27 -2.95 18.18
N ILE A 106 -2.71 -1.85 18.70
CA ILE A 106 -1.39 -1.35 18.29
C ILE A 106 -0.30 -2.37 18.66
N GLU A 107 -0.39 -2.92 19.87
CA GLU A 107 0.54 -3.93 20.36
C GLU A 107 0.42 -5.22 19.56
N VAL A 108 -0.79 -5.78 19.44
CA VAL A 108 -1.00 -7.07 18.74
C VAL A 108 -0.60 -6.98 17.26
N VAL A 109 -0.85 -5.84 16.60
CA VAL A 109 -0.40 -5.63 15.21
C VAL A 109 1.12 -5.47 15.14
N GLY A 110 1.74 -4.73 16.06
CA GLY A 110 3.21 -4.60 16.09
C GLY A 110 3.91 -5.94 16.31
N GLU A 111 3.34 -6.78 17.16
CA GLU A 111 3.81 -8.15 17.38
C GLU A 111 3.67 -9.03 16.13
N LEU A 112 2.55 -8.92 15.41
CA LEU A 112 2.34 -9.61 14.14
C LEU A 112 3.38 -9.17 13.09
N GLU A 113 3.62 -7.87 12.97
CA GLU A 113 4.60 -7.31 12.04
C GLU A 113 6.02 -7.79 12.37
N SER A 114 6.36 -7.87 13.67
CA SER A 114 7.62 -8.44 14.14
C SER A 114 7.78 -9.91 13.76
N GLU A 115 6.72 -10.72 13.92
CA GLU A 115 6.72 -12.14 13.55
C GLU A 115 6.84 -12.32 12.02
N MET A 116 6.21 -11.44 11.24
CA MET A 116 6.27 -11.49 9.78
C MET A 116 7.60 -10.98 9.19
N GLY A 117 8.34 -10.18 9.96
CA GLY A 117 9.61 -9.58 9.56
C GLY A 117 9.49 -8.34 8.68
N PHE A 118 8.30 -7.73 8.58
CA PHE A 118 8.08 -6.48 7.85
C PHE A 118 6.81 -5.76 8.30
N HIS A 119 6.76 -4.44 8.09
CA HIS A 119 5.62 -3.60 8.43
C HIS A 119 4.52 -3.69 7.38
N VAL A 120 3.31 -4.02 7.83
CA VAL A 120 2.11 -4.19 7.00
C VAL A 120 1.32 -2.88 6.86
N ASN A 121 1.54 -1.94 7.80
CA ASN A 121 0.86 -0.64 7.81
C ASN A 121 -0.68 -0.82 7.80
N LEU A 122 -1.17 -1.69 8.70
CA LEU A 122 -2.57 -2.06 8.82
C LEU A 122 -3.43 -0.98 9.51
N LEU A 123 -2.81 -0.15 10.34
CA LEU A 123 -3.49 0.84 11.18
C LEU A 123 -3.53 2.21 10.53
N GLN A 124 -4.59 2.96 10.81
CA GLN A 124 -4.77 4.34 10.37
C GLN A 124 -5.52 5.18 11.42
N PRO A 125 -5.30 6.51 11.44
CA PRO A 125 -6.11 7.43 12.23
C PRO A 125 -7.57 7.47 11.76
N LYS A 126 -8.45 7.98 12.62
CA LYS A 126 -9.82 8.30 12.21
C LYS A 126 -9.80 9.43 11.18
N GLN A 127 -10.56 9.28 10.10
CA GLN A 127 -10.58 10.23 8.98
C GLN A 127 -10.93 11.67 9.40
N TRP A 128 -11.86 11.85 10.34
CA TRP A 128 -12.20 13.18 10.84
C TRP A 128 -11.05 13.88 11.60
N ILE A 129 -10.15 13.12 12.24
CA ILE A 129 -8.95 13.67 12.90
C ILE A 129 -8.00 14.20 11.84
N VAL A 130 -7.79 13.42 10.77
CA VAL A 130 -6.95 13.82 9.63
C VAL A 130 -7.52 15.09 8.98
N TYR A 131 -8.82 15.12 8.70
CA TYR A 131 -9.47 16.30 8.13
C TYR A 131 -9.42 17.51 9.06
N GLY A 132 -9.55 17.31 10.37
CA GLY A 132 -9.41 18.36 11.37
C GLY A 132 -8.04 19.03 11.33
N PHE A 133 -6.96 18.23 11.35
CA PHE A 133 -5.61 18.77 11.25
C PHE A 133 -5.24 19.32 9.87
N ALA A 134 -5.78 18.74 8.79
CA ALA A 134 -5.63 19.30 7.45
C ALA A 134 -6.30 20.68 7.35
N GLY A 135 -7.49 20.85 7.93
CA GLY A 135 -8.13 22.16 8.06
C GLY A 135 -7.30 23.14 8.91
N LEU A 136 -6.68 22.65 9.98
CA LEU A 136 -5.76 23.44 10.81
C LEU A 136 -4.55 23.93 10.03
N LEU A 137 -3.97 23.10 9.15
CA LEU A 137 -2.87 23.49 8.27
C LEU A 137 -3.29 24.57 7.27
N LEU A 138 -4.48 24.43 6.67
CA LEU A 138 -5.00 25.46 5.77
C LEU A 138 -5.23 26.80 6.50
N ALA A 139 -5.73 26.75 7.73
CA ALA A 139 -5.86 27.94 8.58
C ALA A 139 -4.49 28.55 8.95
N ALA A 140 -3.47 27.71 9.20
CA ALA A 140 -2.12 28.18 9.47
C ALA A 140 -1.53 28.96 8.28
N ILE A 141 -1.77 28.48 7.06
CA ILE A 141 -1.34 29.16 5.83
C ILE A 141 -2.04 30.52 5.70
N THR A 142 -3.35 30.59 5.91
CA THR A 142 -4.07 31.87 5.82
C THR A 142 -3.66 32.86 6.90
N LEU A 143 -3.44 32.41 8.14
CA LEU A 143 -2.98 33.27 9.24
C LEU A 143 -1.55 33.77 9.04
N SER A 144 -0.69 32.98 8.38
CA SER A 144 0.70 33.39 8.12
C SER A 144 0.79 34.70 7.34
N PHE A 145 -0.14 34.96 6.42
CA PHE A 145 -0.18 36.23 5.67
C PHE A 145 -0.42 37.46 6.54
N TYR A 146 -1.03 37.30 7.73
CA TYR A 146 -1.26 38.38 8.68
C TYR A 146 -0.18 38.42 9.76
N ASN A 147 0.21 37.27 10.29
CA ASN A 147 1.26 37.13 11.28
C ASN A 147 1.98 35.78 11.09
N ASN A 148 3.20 35.86 10.56
CA ASN A 148 4.02 34.69 10.28
C ASN A 148 4.28 33.83 11.53
N ILE A 149 4.46 34.45 12.71
CA ILE A 149 4.79 33.71 13.95
C ILE A 149 3.61 32.82 14.37
N THR A 150 2.39 33.36 14.35
CA THR A 150 1.20 32.57 14.73
C THR A 150 0.89 31.49 13.70
N GLY A 151 1.10 31.77 12.41
CA GLY A 151 1.02 30.77 11.34
C GLY A 151 1.96 29.59 11.57
N PHE A 152 3.24 29.84 11.85
CA PHE A 152 4.20 28.77 12.09
C PHE A 152 3.91 27.95 13.35
N ILE A 153 3.49 28.59 14.46
CA ILE A 153 3.09 27.87 15.68
C ILE A 153 1.92 26.93 15.38
N LEU A 154 0.90 27.44 14.68
CA LEU A 154 -0.29 26.65 14.34
C LEU A 154 0.05 25.49 13.40
N ALA A 155 0.92 25.72 12.41
CA ALA A 155 1.44 24.68 11.53
C ALA A 155 2.19 23.60 12.32
N GLY A 156 3.05 23.99 13.27
CA GLY A 156 3.78 23.06 14.13
C GLY A 156 2.85 22.16 14.96
N ILE A 157 1.80 22.75 15.54
CA ILE A 157 0.76 21.99 16.27
C ILE A 157 0.05 21.02 15.33
N ALA A 158 -0.32 21.45 14.12
CA ALA A 158 -1.02 20.63 13.15
C ALA A 158 -0.19 19.42 12.68
N VAL A 159 1.08 19.66 12.33
CA VAL A 159 2.02 18.61 11.89
C VAL A 159 2.26 17.62 13.03
N THR A 160 2.54 18.12 14.24
CA THR A 160 2.76 17.25 15.42
C THR A 160 1.51 16.42 15.71
N GLY A 161 0.34 17.03 15.63
CA GLY A 161 -0.95 16.36 15.78
C GLY A 161 -1.18 15.25 14.75
N LEU A 162 -0.85 15.47 13.48
CA LEU A 162 -0.93 14.45 12.43
C LEU A 162 0.03 13.28 12.67
N VAL A 163 1.27 13.57 13.06
CA VAL A 163 2.28 12.54 13.37
C VAL A 163 1.80 11.67 14.53
N LEU A 164 1.29 12.28 15.61
CA LEU A 164 0.74 11.55 16.75
C LEU A 164 -0.52 10.76 16.35
N ALA A 165 -1.42 11.35 15.56
CA ALA A 165 -2.61 10.66 15.07
C ALA A 165 -2.25 9.41 14.24
N GLY A 166 -1.21 9.51 13.40
CA GLY A 166 -0.67 8.37 12.66
C GLY A 166 -0.16 7.26 13.59
N LYS A 167 0.58 7.62 14.64
CA LYS A 167 1.14 6.67 15.62
C LYS A 167 0.08 6.00 16.50
N PHE A 168 -0.98 6.71 16.85
CA PHE A 168 -2.06 6.22 17.72
C PHE A 168 -3.33 5.81 16.95
N GLY A 169 -3.24 5.72 15.61
CA GLY A 169 -4.32 5.24 14.77
C GLY A 169 -4.72 3.82 15.14
N LYS A 170 -6.01 3.60 15.43
CA LYS A 170 -6.56 2.29 15.77
C LYS A 170 -7.57 1.79 14.74
N GLU A 171 -7.83 2.53 13.67
CA GLU A 171 -8.75 2.06 12.63
C GLU A 171 -8.02 1.10 11.68
N LEU A 172 -8.70 0.03 11.26
CA LEU A 172 -8.14 -0.95 10.34
C LEU A 172 -8.37 -0.48 8.90
N LYS A 173 -7.36 -0.60 8.04
CA LYS A 173 -7.48 -0.28 6.60
C LYS A 173 -8.30 -1.30 5.83
N VAL A 174 -8.33 -2.54 6.31
CA VAL A 174 -9.02 -3.67 5.68
C VAL A 174 -9.88 -4.40 6.71
N LYS A 175 -10.89 -5.16 6.24
CA LYS A 175 -11.93 -5.74 7.10
C LYS A 175 -11.63 -7.17 7.49
N THR A 176 -11.13 -7.98 6.55
CA THR A 176 -10.97 -9.42 6.71
C THR A 176 -9.52 -9.87 6.59
N LEU A 177 -9.24 -11.08 7.06
CA LEU A 177 -7.91 -11.70 6.95
C LEU A 177 -7.50 -11.95 5.49
N GLY A 178 -8.48 -12.25 4.62
CA GLY A 178 -8.28 -12.35 3.17
C GLY A 178 -7.87 -11.03 2.55
N ASP A 179 -8.55 -9.93 2.91
CA ASP A 179 -8.19 -8.58 2.43
C ASP A 179 -6.77 -8.19 2.88
N LEU A 180 -6.37 -8.60 4.09
CA LEU A 180 -5.03 -8.38 4.60
C LEU A 180 -3.99 -9.18 3.82
N ALA A 181 -4.27 -10.46 3.54
CA ALA A 181 -3.40 -11.30 2.72
C ALA A 181 -3.21 -10.69 1.32
N GLU A 182 -4.28 -10.20 0.71
CA GLU A 182 -4.26 -9.54 -0.60
C GLU A 182 -3.42 -8.26 -0.57
N LYS A 183 -3.64 -7.40 0.45
CA LYS A 183 -2.85 -6.19 0.66
C LYS A 183 -1.36 -6.49 0.78
N ILE A 184 -0.98 -7.47 1.60
CA ILE A 184 0.42 -7.81 1.83
C ILE A 184 1.05 -8.45 0.59
N ALA A 185 0.32 -9.33 -0.12
CA ALA A 185 0.82 -9.93 -1.35
C ALA A 185 1.09 -8.89 -2.45
N ARG A 186 0.31 -7.80 -2.46
CA ARG A 186 0.50 -6.67 -3.36
C ARG A 186 1.70 -5.78 -2.96
N GLU A 187 1.82 -5.42 -1.69
CA GLU A 187 2.82 -4.44 -1.22
C GLU A 187 4.17 -5.06 -0.82
N HIS A 188 4.20 -6.36 -0.54
CA HIS A 188 5.38 -7.11 -0.09
C HIS A 188 5.45 -8.46 -0.82
N TYR A 189 5.36 -8.43 -2.16
CA TYR A 189 5.24 -9.62 -3.00
C TYR A 189 6.33 -10.66 -2.71
N LEU A 190 7.61 -10.28 -2.79
CA LEU A 190 8.70 -11.23 -2.56
C LEU A 190 8.80 -11.69 -1.11
N SER A 191 8.47 -10.83 -0.14
CA SER A 191 8.46 -11.19 1.29
C SER A 191 7.39 -12.24 1.64
N CYS A 192 6.37 -12.39 0.79
CA CYS A 192 5.34 -13.42 0.93
C CYS A 192 5.73 -14.77 0.34
N ARG A 193 6.71 -14.80 -0.58
CA ARG A 193 7.11 -16.03 -1.26
C ARG A 193 7.75 -16.98 -0.25
N ARG A 194 7.27 -18.22 -0.21
CA ARG A 194 7.83 -19.30 0.63
C ARG A 194 9.28 -19.60 0.26
N ASN A 195 9.56 -19.57 -1.04
CA ASN A 195 10.92 -19.61 -1.56
C ASN A 195 11.27 -18.24 -2.16
N ALA A 196 12.18 -17.53 -1.49
CA ALA A 196 12.65 -16.20 -1.90
C ALA A 196 13.31 -16.18 -3.28
N SER A 197 13.73 -17.33 -3.83
CA SER A 197 14.30 -17.43 -5.17
C SER A 197 13.25 -17.64 -6.27
N THR A 198 11.95 -17.49 -5.98
CA THR A 198 10.85 -17.78 -6.92
C THR A 198 9.90 -16.62 -7.13
N ILE A 199 9.34 -16.53 -8.33
CA ILE A 199 8.32 -15.55 -8.73
C ILE A 199 7.23 -16.24 -9.54
N ASN A 200 5.98 -15.78 -9.41
CA ASN A 200 4.93 -16.12 -10.36
C ASN A 200 4.78 -14.98 -11.37
N ARG A 201 5.41 -15.11 -12.54
CA ARG A 201 5.38 -14.08 -13.61
C ARG A 201 3.97 -13.76 -14.09
N ALA A 202 3.04 -14.71 -14.01
CA ALA A 202 1.65 -14.48 -14.40
C ALA A 202 0.93 -13.49 -13.46
N GLU A 203 1.33 -13.41 -12.19
CA GLU A 203 0.75 -12.51 -11.19
C GLU A 203 1.37 -11.11 -11.21
N VAL A 204 2.55 -10.91 -11.82
CA VAL A 204 3.29 -9.65 -11.74
C VAL A 204 2.48 -8.49 -12.32
N ALA A 205 1.94 -8.66 -13.53
CA ALA A 205 1.14 -7.64 -14.18
C ALA A 205 -0.12 -7.30 -13.37
N GLU A 206 -0.71 -8.29 -12.70
CA GLU A 206 -1.85 -8.09 -11.82
C GLU A 206 -1.46 -7.32 -10.55
N LYS A 207 -0.37 -7.69 -9.87
CA LYS A 207 0.05 -6.99 -8.64
C LYS A 207 0.54 -5.57 -8.90
N VAL A 208 1.20 -5.34 -10.02
CA VAL A 208 1.54 -3.97 -10.47
C VAL A 208 0.26 -3.19 -10.77
N ARG A 209 -0.72 -3.78 -11.46
CA ARG A 209 -2.02 -3.14 -11.75
C ARG A 209 -2.80 -2.80 -10.48
N GLU A 210 -2.84 -3.70 -9.51
CA GLU A 210 -3.48 -3.43 -8.22
C GLU A 210 -2.76 -2.31 -7.47
N LEU A 211 -1.42 -2.23 -7.51
CA LEU A 211 -0.68 -1.12 -6.90
C LEU A 211 -1.09 0.21 -7.55
N PHE A 212 -1.11 0.29 -8.88
CA PHE A 212 -1.56 1.51 -9.56
C PHE A 212 -3.02 1.86 -9.22
N ALA A 213 -3.93 0.90 -9.25
CA ALA A 213 -5.35 1.13 -8.97
C ALA A 213 -5.60 1.60 -7.52
N ASP A 214 -4.91 0.99 -6.55
CA ASP A 214 -5.06 1.31 -5.12
C ASP A 214 -4.47 2.69 -4.80
N TYR A 215 -3.30 3.01 -5.35
CA TYR A 215 -2.58 4.24 -5.01
C TYR A 215 -2.98 5.47 -5.81
N LEU A 216 -3.32 5.31 -7.09
CA LEU A 216 -3.74 6.42 -7.94
C LEU A 216 -5.27 6.57 -7.99
N HIS A 217 -5.99 5.66 -7.32
CA HIS A 217 -7.46 5.59 -7.36
C HIS A 217 -8.02 5.56 -8.79
N VAL A 218 -7.29 4.92 -9.70
CA VAL A 218 -7.68 4.72 -11.10
C VAL A 218 -8.45 3.42 -11.27
N GLU A 219 -9.39 3.40 -12.21
CA GLU A 219 -10.14 2.18 -12.51
C GLU A 219 -9.20 1.10 -13.08
N PRO A 220 -9.20 -0.15 -12.56
CA PRO A 220 -8.34 -1.21 -13.08
C PRO A 220 -8.50 -1.49 -14.58
N ALA A 221 -9.68 -1.22 -15.14
CA ALA A 221 -9.97 -1.39 -16.57
C ALA A 221 -9.20 -0.41 -17.47
N SER A 222 -8.69 0.69 -16.92
CA SER A 222 -7.86 1.67 -17.63
C SER A 222 -6.39 1.25 -17.74
N LEU A 223 -5.92 0.36 -16.86
CA LEU A 223 -4.54 -0.13 -16.78
C LEU A 223 -4.31 -1.33 -17.72
N ARG A 224 -4.50 -1.08 -19.02
CA ARG A 224 -4.24 -2.08 -20.08
C ARG A 224 -2.78 -2.04 -20.52
N LYS A 225 -2.31 -3.09 -21.21
CA LYS A 225 -0.91 -3.17 -21.67
C LYS A 225 -0.51 -2.00 -22.57
N GLU A 226 -1.44 -1.56 -23.40
CA GLU A 226 -1.30 -0.44 -24.33
C GLU A 226 -1.45 0.94 -23.70
N ALA A 227 -1.84 1.02 -22.41
CA ALA A 227 -2.08 2.29 -21.75
C ALA A 227 -0.78 3.09 -21.62
N ARG A 228 -0.77 4.32 -22.16
CA ARG A 228 0.43 5.16 -22.26
C ARG A 228 0.60 6.09 -21.07
N PHE A 229 1.83 6.20 -20.57
CA PHE A 229 2.21 7.26 -19.63
C PHE A 229 2.39 8.60 -20.37
N ALA A 230 2.37 9.70 -19.61
CA ALA A 230 2.60 11.06 -20.13
C ALA A 230 4.02 11.24 -20.66
#